data_AF-C6Q101-F1
#
_entry.id   AF-C6Q101-F1
#
_cell.length_a   1.000
_cell.length_b   1.000
_cell.length_c   1.000
_cell.angle_alpha   90.00
_cell.angle_beta   90.00
_cell.angle_gamma   90.00
#
_symmetry.space_group_name_H-M   'P 1'
#
loop_
_entity.id
_entity.type
_entity.pdbx_description
1 polymer ?
#
loop_
_entity_poly.entity_id
_entity_poly.type
_entity_poly.pdbx_seq_one_letter_code
_entity_poly.pdbx_strand_id
1 'polypeptide(L)'
;MNYICGDDREQIRVESIEDYVEKDNEIRVIDKIVDYMNLKSMGFITGNNEAVGRPKFDPKDLLKLYIYGYFNGIRSSRKLSKQCVINKEVIWLTKGLQPKYRVIADFRKNHVEYLEKVFKCFVSYCIELGLYGKELIVVDGTKLEASASKRKHYSRNKL
;
A
#
# COMPACT_ATOMS: atom_id res chain seq x y z
N MET A 1 -24.38 28.05 27.05
CA MET A 1 -23.08 27.48 26.65
C MET A 1 -23.12 27.36 25.14
N ASN A 2 -22.25 28.06 24.41
CA ASN A 2 -22.25 28.02 22.95
C ASN A 2 -21.21 26.97 22.52
N TYR A 3 -21.69 25.79 22.12
CA TYR A 3 -20.84 24.77 21.50
C TYR A 3 -20.57 25.15 20.05
N ILE A 4 -19.40 24.80 19.54
CA ILE A 4 -19.13 24.82 18.11
C ILE A 4 -19.91 23.66 17.49
N CYS A 5 -20.87 23.97 16.62
CA CYS A 5 -21.65 22.99 15.86
C CYS A 5 -20.99 22.71 14.51
N GLY A 6 -21.07 21.47 14.03
CA GLY A 6 -20.63 21.11 12.69
C GLY A 6 -21.63 21.51 11.61
N ASP A 7 -21.25 21.28 10.36
CA ASP A 7 -22.09 21.53 9.19
C ASP A 7 -23.26 20.52 9.08
N ASP A 8 -24.31 20.93 8.36
CA ASP A 8 -25.47 20.06 8.05
C ASP A 8 -25.06 18.95 7.06
N ARG A 9 -25.54 17.73 7.29
CA ARG A 9 -25.27 16.55 6.45
C ARG A 9 -25.95 16.63 5.09
N GLU A 10 -27.02 17.42 4.96
CA GLU A 10 -27.74 17.62 3.69
C GLU A 10 -27.19 18.79 2.87
N GLN A 11 -26.19 19.52 3.39
CA GLN A 11 -25.58 20.64 2.69
C GLN A 11 -24.79 20.16 1.45
N ILE A 12 -25.10 20.75 0.30
CA ILE A 12 -24.37 20.51 -0.95
C ILE A 12 -23.02 21.25 -0.89
N ARG A 13 -21.95 20.54 -1.24
CA ARG A 13 -20.60 21.10 -1.44
C ARG A 13 -20.05 20.72 -2.81
N VAL A 14 -19.34 21.66 -3.42
CA VAL A 14 -18.56 21.43 -4.64
C VAL A 14 -17.11 21.36 -4.20
N GLU A 15 -16.49 20.19 -4.33
CA GLU A 15 -15.10 19.94 -3.95
C GLU A 15 -14.35 19.33 -5.14
N SER A 16 -13.07 19.68 -5.30
CA SER A 16 -12.17 18.95 -6.19
C SER A 16 -11.64 17.72 -5.47
N ILE A 17 -11.38 16.63 -6.19
CA ILE A 17 -10.62 15.50 -5.63
C ILE A 17 -9.29 16.01 -5.08
N GLU A 18 -8.66 16.98 -5.76
CA GLU A 18 -7.39 17.58 -5.34
C GLU A 18 -7.43 18.19 -3.92
N ASP A 19 -8.60 18.64 -3.46
CA ASP A 19 -8.77 19.25 -2.15
C ASP A 19 -8.81 18.20 -1.01
N TYR A 20 -8.84 16.91 -1.34
CA TYR A 20 -8.90 15.82 -0.36
C TYR A 20 -7.58 15.61 0.38
N VAL A 21 -6.48 16.09 -0.18
CA VAL A 21 -5.12 15.84 0.30
C VAL A 21 -4.35 17.15 0.29
N GLU A 22 -3.82 17.55 1.45
CA GLU A 22 -3.00 18.76 1.59
C GLU A 22 -1.70 18.66 0.77
N LYS A 23 -1.10 19.81 0.43
CA LYS A 23 0.04 19.88 -0.50
C LYS A 23 1.31 19.19 0.04
N ASP A 24 1.45 19.13 1.34
CA ASP A 24 2.58 18.57 2.10
C ASP A 24 2.32 17.13 2.57
N ASN A 25 1.15 16.55 2.27
CA ASN A 25 0.85 15.18 2.63
C ASN A 25 1.77 14.19 1.90
N GLU A 26 2.34 13.27 2.66
CA GLU A 26 3.27 12.21 2.23
C GLU A 26 2.74 11.31 1.10
N ILE A 27 1.41 11.17 0.97
CA ILE A 27 0.80 10.38 -0.10
C ILE A 27 1.14 10.89 -1.50
N ARG A 28 1.42 12.20 -1.62
CA ARG A 28 1.87 12.82 -2.88
C ARG A 28 3.23 12.32 -3.32
N VAL A 29 4.09 11.94 -2.36
CA VAL A 29 5.39 11.34 -2.66
C VAL A 29 5.21 9.97 -3.29
N ILE A 30 4.28 9.16 -2.78
CA ILE A 30 3.94 7.85 -3.37
C ILE A 30 3.42 8.03 -4.79
N ASP A 31 2.49 8.97 -5.01
CA ASP A 31 1.93 9.27 -6.32
C ASP A 31 3.03 9.62 -7.34
N LYS A 32 3.89 10.58 -6.99
CA LYS A 32 4.99 11.02 -7.86
C LYS A 32 5.99 9.91 -8.15
N ILE A 33 6.44 9.18 -7.12
CA ILE A 33 7.44 8.12 -7.31
C ILE A 33 6.92 7.05 -8.26
N VAL A 34 5.69 6.58 -8.07
CA VAL A 34 5.11 5.56 -8.96
C VAL A 34 4.88 6.11 -10.38
N ASP A 35 4.54 7.39 -10.52
CA ASP A 35 4.40 8.02 -11.83
C ASP A 35 5.73 8.10 -12.59
N TYR A 36 6.86 8.32 -11.90
CA TYR A 36 8.18 8.28 -12.52
C TYR A 36 8.67 6.86 -12.85
N MET A 37 8.10 5.81 -12.24
CA MET A 37 8.50 4.43 -12.51
C MET A 37 8.06 3.95 -13.90
N ASN A 38 8.99 3.30 -14.60
CA ASN A 38 8.69 2.55 -15.81
C ASN A 38 8.35 1.09 -15.45
N LEU A 39 7.06 0.85 -15.20
CA LEU A 39 6.58 -0.48 -14.79
C LEU A 39 6.83 -1.57 -15.86
N LYS A 40 6.83 -1.20 -17.14
CA LYS A 40 7.08 -2.15 -18.24
C LYS A 40 8.53 -2.66 -18.21
N SER A 41 9.51 -1.78 -18.05
CA SER A 41 10.93 -2.19 -17.92
C SER A 41 11.18 -2.95 -16.62
N MET A 42 10.36 -2.72 -15.59
CA MET A 42 10.43 -3.47 -14.33
C MET A 42 9.76 -4.85 -14.40
N GLY A 43 9.12 -5.22 -15.51
CA GLY A 43 8.52 -6.55 -15.71
C GLY A 43 7.04 -6.67 -15.29
N PHE A 44 6.38 -5.57 -14.94
CA PHE A 44 4.93 -5.61 -14.69
C PHE A 44 4.18 -5.93 -15.99
N ILE A 45 3.17 -6.79 -15.86
CA ILE A 45 2.25 -7.12 -16.96
C ILE A 45 1.38 -5.91 -17.19
N THR A 46 1.77 -5.11 -18.16
CA THR A 46 0.96 -4.04 -18.73
C THR A 46 0.12 -4.68 -19.82
N GLY A 47 -1.18 -4.85 -19.56
CA GLY A 47 -2.08 -5.43 -20.55
C GLY A 47 -2.16 -4.53 -21.79
N ASN A 48 -2.19 -5.13 -22.97
CA ASN A 48 -2.75 -4.43 -24.12
C ASN A 48 -4.24 -4.19 -23.83
N ASN A 49 -4.70 -2.96 -23.99
CA ASN A 49 -6.13 -2.65 -23.97
C ASN A 49 -6.74 -3.24 -25.25
N GLU A 50 -6.93 -4.55 -25.28
CA GLU A 50 -7.69 -5.19 -26.35
C GLU A 50 -9.10 -4.62 -26.33
N ALA A 51 -9.64 -4.35 -27.52
CA ALA A 51 -10.91 -3.62 -27.68
C ALA A 51 -12.15 -4.37 -27.17
N VAL A 52 -11.98 -5.57 -26.60
CA VAL A 52 -13.07 -6.44 -26.17
C VAL A 52 -12.97 -6.71 -24.67
N GLY A 53 -14.07 -6.45 -23.97
CA GLY A 53 -14.20 -6.68 -22.53
C GLY A 53 -14.02 -5.43 -21.67
N ARG A 54 -13.98 -5.62 -20.35
CA ARG A 54 -13.80 -4.51 -19.40
C ARG A 54 -12.34 -4.03 -19.44
N PRO A 55 -12.10 -2.72 -19.60
CA PRO A 55 -10.75 -2.17 -19.50
C PRO A 55 -10.07 -2.55 -18.19
N LYS A 56 -8.77 -2.85 -18.27
CA LYS A 56 -7.96 -3.16 -17.10
C LYS A 56 -7.66 -1.87 -16.33
N PHE A 57 -7.47 -1.99 -15.02
CA PHE A 57 -6.93 -0.89 -14.22
C PHE A 57 -5.46 -0.67 -14.59
N ASP A 58 -5.01 0.58 -14.52
CA ASP A 58 -3.59 0.88 -14.69
C ASP A 58 -2.78 0.19 -13.57
N PRO A 59 -1.74 -0.59 -13.91
CA PRO A 59 -0.82 -1.15 -12.92
C PRO A 59 -0.25 -0.13 -11.94
N LYS A 60 -0.08 1.15 -12.34
CA LYS A 60 0.38 2.23 -11.46
C LYS A 60 -0.61 2.53 -10.35
N ASP A 61 -1.91 2.61 -10.64
CA ASP A 61 -2.92 2.89 -9.62
C ASP A 61 -3.01 1.76 -8.60
N LEU A 62 -2.90 0.50 -9.06
CA LEU A 62 -2.87 -0.66 -8.17
C LEU A 62 -1.58 -0.73 -7.35
N LEU A 63 -0.44 -0.34 -7.93
CA LEU A 63 0.83 -0.27 -7.21
C LEU A 63 0.81 0.82 -6.13
N LYS A 64 0.32 2.02 -6.45
CA LYS A 64 0.12 3.11 -5.48
C LYS A 64 -0.72 2.65 -4.30
N LEU A 65 -1.84 1.98 -4.57
CA LEU A 65 -2.71 1.41 -3.54
C LEU A 65 -2.00 0.39 -2.65
N TYR A 66 -1.13 -0.44 -3.23
CA TYR A 66 -0.34 -1.39 -2.45
C TYR A 66 0.70 -0.69 -1.58
N ILE A 67 1.46 0.27 -2.11
CA ILE A 67 2.45 1.03 -1.34
C ILE A 67 1.77 1.75 -0.19
N TYR A 68 0.63 2.42 -0.44
CA TYR A 68 -0.20 3.03 0.61
C TYR A 68 -0.59 2.03 1.70
N GLY A 69 -1.06 0.84 1.27
CA GLY A 69 -1.43 -0.24 2.17
C GLY A 69 -0.28 -0.68 3.07
N TYR A 70 0.91 -0.87 2.51
CA TYR A 70 2.08 -1.28 3.30
C TYR A 70 2.52 -0.17 4.25
N PHE A 71 2.55 1.08 3.79
CA PHE A 71 2.91 2.25 4.59
C PHE A 71 1.98 2.41 5.81
N ASN A 72 0.67 2.21 5.62
CA ASN A 72 -0.35 2.32 6.67
C ASN A 72 -0.69 1.00 7.39
N GLY A 73 0.08 -0.07 7.18
CA GLY A 73 -0.16 -1.38 7.82
C GLY A 73 -1.41 -2.15 7.34
N ILE A 74 -2.07 -1.70 6.26
CA ILE A 74 -3.26 -2.31 5.65
C ILE A 74 -2.87 -3.38 4.62
N ARG A 75 -2.75 -4.63 5.09
CA ARG A 75 -2.31 -5.77 4.24
C ARG A 75 -3.43 -6.54 3.55
N SER A 76 -4.68 -6.33 3.96
CA SER A 76 -5.84 -7.06 3.42
C SER A 76 -6.38 -6.37 2.17
N SER A 77 -6.43 -7.08 1.05
CA SER A 77 -7.01 -6.57 -0.20
C SER A 77 -8.49 -6.16 -0.05
N ARG A 78 -9.23 -6.76 0.88
CA ARG A 78 -10.60 -6.33 1.23
C ARG A 78 -10.61 -5.00 1.97
N LYS A 79 -9.68 -4.82 2.92
CA LYS A 79 -9.52 -3.55 3.63
C LYS A 79 -9.09 -2.44 2.67
N LEU A 80 -8.15 -2.71 1.76
CA LEU A 80 -7.75 -1.76 0.70
C LEU A 80 -8.91 -1.36 -0.21
N SER A 81 -9.69 -2.34 -0.68
CA SER A 81 -10.89 -2.07 -1.48
C SER A 81 -11.89 -1.18 -0.74
N LYS A 82 -12.05 -1.36 0.59
CA LYS A 82 -12.86 -0.49 1.44
C LYS A 82 -12.28 0.93 1.52
N GLN A 83 -10.94 1.08 1.63
CA GLN A 83 -10.30 2.40 1.69
C GLN A 83 -10.54 3.23 0.43
N CYS A 84 -10.59 2.62 -0.76
CA CYS A 84 -10.93 3.31 -2.01
C CYS A 84 -12.32 4.00 -1.99
N VAL A 85 -13.17 3.70 -1.02
CA VAL A 85 -14.52 4.27 -0.89
C VAL A 85 -14.62 5.27 0.26
N ILE A 86 -13.89 5.03 1.37
CA ILE A 86 -14.08 5.80 2.61
C ILE A 86 -12.96 6.76 2.93
N ASN A 87 -11.77 6.57 2.35
CA ASN A 87 -10.58 7.32 2.73
C ASN A 87 -10.23 8.33 1.65
N LYS A 88 -10.23 9.61 2.03
CA LYS A 88 -9.96 10.75 1.14
C LYS A 88 -8.59 10.66 0.47
N GLU A 89 -7.55 10.22 1.19
CA GLU A 89 -6.20 10.04 0.63
C GLU A 89 -6.19 8.96 -0.45
N VAL A 90 -6.87 7.84 -0.21
CA VAL A 90 -6.92 6.74 -1.18
C VAL A 90 -7.77 7.12 -2.37
N ILE A 91 -8.88 7.82 -2.16
CA ILE A 91 -9.71 8.33 -3.26
C ILE A 91 -8.90 9.30 -4.12
N TRP A 92 -8.11 10.19 -3.51
CA TRP A 92 -7.20 11.08 -4.22
C TRP A 92 -6.15 10.28 -5.01
N LEU A 93 -5.47 9.34 -4.35
CA LEU A 93 -4.39 8.53 -4.93
C LEU A 93 -4.87 7.68 -6.11
N THR A 94 -6.08 7.13 -6.05
CA THR A 94 -6.66 6.30 -7.11
C THR A 94 -7.56 7.10 -8.05
N LYS A 95 -7.62 8.43 -7.93
CA LYS A 95 -8.47 9.32 -8.75
C LYS A 95 -9.95 8.86 -8.76
N GLY A 96 -10.44 8.38 -7.62
CA GLY A 96 -11.80 7.86 -7.45
C GLY A 96 -12.02 6.43 -7.93
N LEU A 97 -11.00 5.72 -8.41
CA LEU A 97 -11.13 4.31 -8.80
C LEU A 97 -11.39 3.42 -7.59
N GLN A 98 -12.35 2.51 -7.75
CA GLN A 98 -12.79 1.55 -6.72
C GLN A 98 -12.57 0.10 -7.18
N PRO A 99 -11.31 -0.37 -7.27
CA PRO A 99 -11.04 -1.75 -7.62
C PRO A 99 -11.60 -2.72 -6.57
N LYS A 100 -12.26 -3.77 -7.03
CA LYS A 100 -12.74 -4.85 -6.15
C LYS A 100 -11.54 -5.61 -5.56
N TYR A 101 -11.72 -6.15 -4.36
CA TYR A 101 -10.67 -6.89 -3.65
C TYR A 101 -9.99 -8.00 -4.48
N ARG A 102 -10.70 -8.65 -5.42
CA ARG A 102 -10.13 -9.68 -6.30
C ARG A 102 -9.08 -9.08 -7.24
N VAL A 103 -9.40 -7.96 -7.88
CA VAL A 103 -8.46 -7.23 -8.76
C VAL A 103 -7.18 -6.90 -8.01
N ILE A 104 -7.32 -6.37 -6.80
CA ILE A 104 -6.19 -6.03 -5.92
C ILE A 104 -5.39 -7.30 -5.59
N ALA A 105 -6.05 -8.38 -5.16
CA ALA A 105 -5.38 -9.62 -4.79
C ALA A 105 -4.65 -10.28 -5.98
N ASP A 106 -5.28 -10.31 -7.15
CA ASP A 106 -4.75 -10.88 -8.38
C ASP A 106 -3.52 -10.10 -8.86
N PHE A 107 -3.55 -8.77 -8.76
CA PHE A 107 -2.39 -7.93 -9.06
C PHE A 107 -1.17 -8.32 -8.22
N ARG A 108 -1.32 -8.46 -6.89
CA ARG A 108 -0.20 -8.89 -6.04
C ARG A 108 0.26 -10.30 -6.36
N LYS A 109 -0.68 -11.22 -6.62
CA LYS A 109 -0.34 -12.61 -6.98
C LYS A 109 0.50 -12.66 -8.26
N ASN A 110 0.15 -11.87 -9.26
CA ASN A 110 0.80 -11.88 -10.57
C ASN A 110 2.10 -11.05 -10.60
N HIS A 111 2.36 -10.22 -9.59
CA HIS A 111 3.50 -9.28 -9.57
C HIS A 111 4.35 -9.35 -8.28
N VAL A 112 4.27 -10.45 -7.53
CA VAL A 112 4.92 -10.55 -6.20
C VAL A 112 6.42 -10.23 -6.23
N GLU A 113 7.14 -10.75 -7.22
CA GLU A 113 8.59 -10.56 -7.38
C GLU A 113 8.96 -9.10 -7.70
N TYR A 114 8.09 -8.41 -8.44
CA TYR A 114 8.30 -7.01 -8.82
C TYR A 114 7.93 -6.04 -7.70
N LEU A 115 6.90 -6.37 -6.93
CA LEU A 115 6.53 -5.62 -5.73
C LEU A 115 7.68 -5.59 -4.71
N GLU A 116 8.37 -6.72 -4.52
CA GLU A 116 9.53 -6.78 -3.64
C GLU A 116 10.66 -5.85 -4.13
N LYS A 117 10.95 -5.86 -5.44
CA LYS A 117 11.97 -4.99 -6.03
C LYS A 117 11.63 -3.50 -5.90
N VAL A 118 10.38 -3.13 -6.19
CA VAL A 118 9.89 -1.76 -6.04
C VAL A 118 10.03 -1.30 -4.59
N PHE A 119 9.65 -2.15 -3.63
CA PHE A 119 9.75 -1.80 -2.22
C PHE A 119 11.21 -1.63 -1.76
N LYS A 120 12.11 -2.52 -2.19
CA LYS A 120 13.56 -2.36 -1.93
C LYS A 120 14.10 -1.06 -2.52
N CYS A 121 13.75 -0.74 -3.75
CA CYS A 121 14.19 0.50 -4.41
C CYS A 121 13.66 1.74 -3.69
N PHE A 122 12.38 1.73 -3.30
CA PHE A 122 11.76 2.80 -2.53
C PHE A 122 12.46 3.03 -1.18
N VAL A 123 12.70 1.96 -0.41
CA VAL A 123 13.41 2.05 0.88
C VAL A 123 14.84 2.56 0.68
N SER A 124 15.57 2.05 -0.32
CA SER A 124 16.91 2.55 -0.64
C SER A 124 16.89 4.05 -0.96
N TYR A 125 15.91 4.52 -1.74
CA TYR A 125 15.77 5.93 -2.06
C TYR A 125 15.47 6.79 -0.83
N CYS A 126 14.60 6.32 0.07
CA CYS A 126 14.36 7.01 1.34
C CYS A 126 15.61 7.07 2.24
N ILE A 127 16.47 6.04 2.21
CA ILE A 127 17.76 6.04 2.92
C ILE A 127 18.72 7.06 2.30
N GLU A 128 18.83 7.11 0.97
CA GLU A 128 19.70 8.06 0.25
C GLU A 128 19.29 9.52 0.51
N LEU A 129 17.98 9.79 0.58
CA LEU A 129 17.44 11.11 0.90
C LEU A 129 17.54 11.48 2.39
N GLY A 130 18.04 10.57 3.24
CA GLY A 130 18.10 10.79 4.69
C GLY A 130 16.72 10.88 5.36
N LEU A 131 15.66 10.40 4.70
CA LEU A 131 14.28 10.40 5.21
C LEU A 131 14.04 9.29 6.23
N TYR A 132 14.88 8.25 6.20
CA TYR A 132 14.94 7.28 7.29
C TYR A 132 15.90 7.80 8.36
N GLY A 133 15.35 8.14 9.53
CA GLY A 133 16.14 8.22 10.76
C GLY A 133 16.79 6.86 10.96
N LYS A 134 18.13 6.83 11.09
CA LYS A 134 18.86 5.66 11.57
C LYS A 134 18.54 5.44 13.05
N GLU A 135 17.27 5.21 13.38
CA GLU A 135 16.91 4.71 14.69
C GLU A 135 17.47 3.29 14.77
N LEU A 136 18.36 3.09 15.73
CA LEU A 136 18.89 1.77 16.05
C LEU A 136 17.72 0.86 16.41
N ILE A 137 17.25 0.04 15.47
CA ILE A 137 16.25 -0.98 15.76
C ILE A 137 16.96 -2.10 16.52
N VAL A 138 16.87 -2.06 17.85
CA VAL A 138 17.28 -3.18 18.70
C VAL A 138 16.16 -4.22 18.67
N VAL A 139 16.37 -5.30 17.94
CA VAL A 139 15.48 -6.46 17.96
C VAL A 139 15.91 -7.37 19.11
N ASP A 140 15.29 -7.21 20.28
CA ASP A 140 15.46 -8.15 21.38
C ASP A 140 14.57 -9.38 21.16
N GLY A 141 15.19 -10.49 20.76
CA GLY A 141 14.48 -11.73 20.49
C GLY A 141 14.19 -12.49 21.79
N THR A 142 12.94 -12.53 22.23
CA THR A 142 12.54 -13.44 23.30
C THR A 142 12.55 -14.89 22.78
N LYS A 143 13.43 -15.73 23.33
CA LYS A 143 13.37 -17.18 23.10
C LYS A 143 12.21 -17.76 23.90
N LEU A 144 11.10 -18.04 23.22
CA LEU A 144 9.99 -18.77 23.81
C LEU A 144 10.25 -20.27 23.68
N GLU A 145 10.31 -20.98 24.82
CA GLU A 145 10.33 -22.44 24.80
C GLU A 145 9.01 -22.95 24.24
N ALA A 146 9.08 -23.86 23.27
CA ALA A 146 7.89 -24.57 22.81
C ALA A 146 7.32 -25.42 23.96
N SER A 147 5.99 -25.54 24.04
CA SER A 147 5.31 -26.47 24.96
C SER A 147 5.55 -27.92 24.52
N ALA A 148 6.78 -28.38 24.68
CA ALA A 148 7.26 -29.69 24.27
C ALA A 148 8.01 -30.36 25.41
N SER A 149 7.82 -31.67 25.57
CA SER A 149 8.54 -32.45 26.57
C SER A 149 10.03 -32.46 26.25
N LYS A 150 10.88 -32.09 27.23
CA LYS A 150 12.35 -32.14 27.15
C LYS A 150 12.90 -33.51 26.70
N ARG A 151 12.12 -34.57 26.93
CA ARG A 151 12.47 -35.95 26.54
C ARG A 151 12.17 -36.27 25.07
N LYS A 152 11.28 -35.52 24.42
CA LYS A 152 10.83 -35.75 23.03
C LYS A 152 11.39 -34.78 22.00
N HIS A 153 12.38 -33.95 22.37
CA HIS A 153 13.07 -33.12 21.36
C HIS A 153 14.13 -33.94 20.62
N TYR A 154 14.24 -33.71 19.31
CA TYR A 154 15.35 -34.17 18.50
C TYR A 154 16.25 -32.97 18.26
N SER A 155 17.50 -33.06 18.73
CA SER A 155 18.54 -32.07 18.44
C SER A 155 19.64 -32.75 17.64
N ARG A 156 20.51 -31.98 16.99
CA ARG A 156 21.61 -32.52 16.17
C ARG A 156 22.61 -33.39 16.96
N ASN A 157 22.62 -33.27 18.29
CA ASN A 157 23.40 -34.11 19.19
C ASN A 157 22.63 -35.36 19.68
N LYS A 158 21.33 -35.46 19.36
CA LYS A 158 20.42 -36.58 19.69
C LYS A 158 20.05 -37.41 18.46
N LEU A 159 20.56 -37.02 17.29
CA LEU A 159 20.49 -37.78 16.04
C LEU A 159 21.74 -38.66 15.91
#